data_AF-A0A803N2Z4-F1
#
_entry.id   AF-A0A803N2Z4-F1
#
_cell.length_a   1.000
_cell.length_b   1.000
_cell.length_c   1.000
_cell.angle_alpha   90.00
_cell.angle_beta   90.00
_cell.angle_gamma   90.00
#
_symmetry.space_group_name_H-M   'P 1'
#
loop_
_entity.id
_entity.type
_entity.pdbx_description
1 polymer ?
#
loop_
_entity_poly.entity_id
_entity_poly.type
_entity_poly.pdbx_seq_one_letter_code
_entity_poly.pdbx_strand_id
1 'polypeptide(L)' 'MRIKVLLDINKPMKRGLKISTGLSSSKWVGLKYERLADYCYFCGRLDHTEKDCQFLD' A
#
# COMPACT_ATOMS: atom_id res chain seq x y z
N MET A 1 0.90 -6.14 18.62
CA MET A 1 -0.27 -5.29 18.38
C MET A 1 -0.80 -5.56 16.98
N ARG A 2 -2.10 -5.77 16.79
CA ARG A 2 -2.76 -5.95 15.48
C ARG A 2 -3.82 -4.89 15.32
N ILE A 3 -3.86 -4.21 14.18
CA ILE A 3 -4.81 -3.13 13.89
C ILE A 3 -5.52 -3.50 12.60
N LYS A 4 -6.85 -3.34 12.57
CA LYS A 4 -7.65 -3.44 11.34
C LYS A 4 -7.86 -2.03 10.80
N VAL A 5 -7.66 -1.86 9.49
CA VAL A 5 -7.83 -0.58 8.81
C VAL A 5 -8.66 -0.79 7.56
N LEU A 6 -9.44 0.21 7.17
CA LEU A 6 -10.10 0.25 5.87
C LEU A 6 -9.09 0.75 4.84
N LEU A 7 -8.94 0.02 3.73
CA LEU A 7 -8.04 0.38 2.64
C LEU A 7 -8.80 0.37 1.32
N ASP A 8 -8.57 1.40 0.50
CA ASP A 8 -9.06 1.46 -0.88
C ASP A 8 -8.11 0.70 -1.80
N ILE A 9 -8.56 -0.45 -2.30
CA ILE A 9 -7.78 -1.38 -3.13
C ILE A 9 -7.54 -0.85 -4.55
N ASN A 10 -8.35 0.12 -5.00
CA ASN A 10 -8.22 0.73 -6.32
C ASN A 10 -7.09 1.77 -6.37
N LYS A 11 -6.45 2.05 -5.22
CA LYS A 11 -5.30 2.95 -5.11
C LYS A 11 -4.02 2.14 -4.94
N PRO A 12 -2.89 2.61 -5.49
CA PRO A 12 -1.60 1.96 -5.28
C PRO A 12 -1.28 1.84 -3.79
N MET A 13 -0.77 0.68 -3.38
CA MET A 13 -0.40 0.44 -2.00
C MET A 13 0.73 1.37 -1.56
N LYS A 14 0.56 1.98 -0.39
CA LYS A 14 1.58 2.88 0.18
C LYS A 14 2.79 2.07 0.60
N ARG A 15 3.99 2.49 0.17
CA ARG A 15 5.27 1.90 0.59
C ARG A 15 5.79 2.44 1.93
N GLY A 16 5.24 3.56 2.37
CA GLY A 16 5.55 4.17 3.65
C GLY A 16 4.53 5.21 4.03
N LEU A 17 4.57 5.61 5.30
CA LEU A 17 3.79 6.73 5.81
C LEU A 17 4.62 7.57 6.77
N LYS A 18 4.26 8.85 6.86
CA LYS A 18 4.75 9.75 7.89
C LYS A 18 3.84 9.62 9.11
N ILE A 19 4.40 9.18 10.23
CA ILE A 19 3.68 9.08 11.50
C ILE A 19 4.07 10.27 12.36
N SER A 20 3.10 10.99 12.90
CA SER A 20 3.35 12.00 13.92
C SER A 20 3.66 11.30 15.25
N THR A 21 4.81 11.62 15.81
CA THR A 21 5.27 11.16 17.14
C THR A 21 5.34 12.39 18.05
N GLY A 22 4.20 12.83 18.59
CA GLY A 22 4.12 13.97 19.51
C GLY A 22 4.19 15.35 18.85
N LEU A 23 4.34 16.40 19.69
CA LEU A 23 4.03 17.80 19.34
C LEU A 23 4.72 18.37 18.10
N SER A 24 5.89 17.88 17.70
CA SER A 24 6.62 18.45 16.56
C SER A 24 7.46 17.45 15.76
N SER A 25 7.46 16.17 16.13
CA SER A 25 8.28 15.19 15.45
C SER A 25 7.43 14.29 14.56
N SER A 26 7.95 14.00 13.37
CA SER A 26 7.31 13.09 12.43
C SER A 26 8.36 12.13 11.89
N LYS A 27 8.04 10.84 11.91
CA LYS A 27 8.95 9.78 11.46
C LYS A 27 8.40 9.13 10.21
N TRP A 28 9.26 8.93 9.22
CA TRP A 28 8.94 8.09 8.07
C TRP A 28 9.07 6.62 8.47
N VAL A 29 8.04 5.83 8.17
CA VAL A 29 8.03 4.40 8.44
C VAL A 29 7.71 3.65 7.16
N GLY A 30 8.53 2.66 6.82
CA GLY A 30 8.28 1.76 5.71
C GLY A 30 7.16 0.77 6.03
N LEU A 31 6.27 0.54 5.08
CA LEU A 31 5.23 -0.49 5.15
C LEU A 31 5.70 -1.74 4.43
N LYS A 32 5.54 -2.88 5.09
CA LYS A 32 5.71 -4.20 4.49
C LYS A 32 4.37 -4.92 4.58
N TYR A 33 4.00 -5.57 3.48
CA TYR A 33 2.78 -6.35 3.38
C TYR A 33 3.15 -7.83 3.23
N GLU A 34 2.43 -8.70 3.92
CA GLU A 34 2.60 -10.14 3.80
C GLU A 34 1.49 -10.71 2.92
N ARG A 35 1.86 -11.49 1.90
CA ARG A 35 0.95 -12.31 1.08
C ARG A 35 -0.21 -11.51 0.46
N LEU A 36 0.11 -10.44 -0.26
CA LEU A 36 -0.88 -9.75 -1.08
C LEU A 36 -1.31 -10.66 -2.24
N ALA A 37 -2.52 -11.18 -2.19
CA ALA A 37 -3.12 -11.90 -3.32
C ALA A 37 -3.40 -10.91 -4.45
N ASP A 38 -3.14 -11.32 -5.69
CA ASP A 38 -3.45 -10.57 -6.91
C ASP A 38 -2.97 -9.11 -6.86
N TYR A 39 -1.69 -8.93 -6.55
CA TYR A 39 -1.03 -7.62 -6.56
C TYR A 39 -0.34 -7.35 -7.90
N CYS A 40 -0.63 -6.19 -8.48
CA CYS A 40 -0.02 -5.74 -9.72
C CYS A 40 1.29 -5.01 -9.44
N TYR A 41 2.43 -5.59 -9.84
CA TYR A 41 3.75 -4.98 -9.66
C TYR A 41 3.97 -3.72 -10.52
N PHE A 42 3.26 -3.61 -11.65
CA PHE A 42 3.27 -2.43 -12.50
C PHE A 42 2.56 -1.21 -11.86
N CYS A 43 1.25 -1.30 -11.62
CA CYS A 43 0.48 -0.16 -11.11
C CYS A 43 0.38 -0.06 -9.58
N GLY A 44 0.78 -1.11 -8.85
CA GLY A 44 0.80 -1.16 -7.39
C GLY A 44 -0.56 -1.36 -6.71
N ARG A 45 -1.60 -1.75 -7.44
CA ARG A 45 -2.96 -1.99 -6.93
C ARG A 45 -3.20 -3.50 -6.70
N LEU A 46 -4.26 -3.79 -5.95
CA LEU A 46 -4.72 -5.17 -5.72
C LEU A 46 -5.82 -5.55 -6.73
N ASP A 47 -6.25 -6.82 -6.68
CA ASP A 47 -7.35 -7.41 -7.46
C ASP A 47 -6.98 -7.77 -8.91
N HIS A 48 -5.71 -7.66 -9.30
CA HIS A 48 -5.24 -8.09 -10.61
C HIS A 48 -3.72 -8.30 -10.65
N THR A 49 -3.27 -9.07 -11.64
CA THR A 49 -1.84 -9.20 -11.95
C THR A 49 -1.45 -8.21 -13.04
N GLU A 50 -0.15 -8.06 -13.29
CA GLU A 50 0.36 -7.22 -14.37
C GLU A 50 -0.23 -7.58 -15.75
N LYS A 51 -0.52 -8.86 -15.98
CA LYS A 51 -1.12 -9.34 -17.24
C LYS A 51 -2.52 -8.80 -17.50
N ASP A 52 -3.25 -8.49 -16.45
CA ASP A 52 -4.65 -8.04 -16.48
C ASP A 52 -4.76 -6.54 -16.15
N CYS A 53 -3.62 -5.84 -16.13
CA CYS A 53 -3.58 -4.45 -15.69
C CYS A 53 -4.12 -3.51 -16.77
N GLN A 54 -5.26 -2.89 -16.46
CA GLN A 54 -5.89 -1.89 -17.33
C GLN A 54 -5.18 -0.53 -17.33
N PHE A 55 -4.08 -0.40 -16.58
CA PHE A 55 -3.25 0.80 -16.52
C PHE A 55 -1.96 0.65 -17.31
N LEU A 56 -1.72 -0.52 -17.95
CA LEU A 56 -0.64 -0.67 -18.93
C LEU A 56 -1.02 0.19 -20.16
N ASP A 57 -0.20 1.20 -20.45
CA ASP A 57 -0.16 1.89 -21.75
C ASP A 57 0.77 1.13 -22.71
#